data_AF-A0A2M8KEK3-F1
#
_entry.id   AF-A0A2M8KEK3-F1
#
_cell.length_a   1.000
_cell.length_b   1.000
_cell.length_c   1.000
_cell.angle_alpha   90.00
_cell.angle_beta   90.00
_cell.angle_gamma   90.00
#
_symmetry.space_group_name_H-M   'P 1'
#
loop_
_entity.id
_entity.type
_entity.pdbx_description
1 polymer ?
#
loop_
_entity_poly.entity_id
_entity_poly.type
_entity_poly.pdbx_seq_one_letter_code
_entity_poly.pdbx_strand_id
1 'polypeptide(L)'
;LSFKTPILFIKQTLQKLLKFTSFMLIIIIITTATFFLAAPYVFLDFQAFKGNLDYEGSIATGTYLAFYIRQFINTMPVLFQMEKILPYALGPILLLFSVLGSIFCLIYFIRKPKAELFILILSFLSLFLTNAFLFAKWTRFIAPTFPFFAIFAVFLLDKLYTKARFLSNLLTIVLLVTTFLWTAAFFSIYLHPDVRITASNWIEKNFPKNSTILIEGGNMTDIPLKGNFKRIGFDFYNLEEDAQTRSKIAGGLEESDYFLVQSRRVFMNHQRLPKIFPKTANFYDALFSGGMGFEQINEFHSYPMLQIACPPIADALGICRRGEWKLEIPDETAEETWSVFDHPVIRVFKKKIHLISNDYEKFFEKQ
;
A
#
# COMPACT_ATOMS: atom_id res chain seq x y z
N LEU A 1 -34.02 60.40 -7.53
CA LEU A 1 -33.28 59.12 -7.38
C LEU A 1 -32.55 58.85 -8.70
N SER A 2 -31.22 58.98 -8.70
CA SER A 2 -30.39 59.01 -9.90
C SER A 2 -30.16 57.61 -10.47
N PHE A 3 -30.55 57.39 -11.74
CA PHE A 3 -30.27 56.18 -12.51
C PHE A 3 -28.76 55.92 -12.79
N LYS A 4 -27.84 56.78 -12.33
CA LYS A 4 -26.40 56.67 -12.62
C LYS A 4 -25.68 55.57 -11.82
N THR A 5 -26.16 55.23 -10.62
CA THR A 5 -25.57 54.20 -9.75
C THR A 5 -25.67 52.77 -10.29
N PRO A 6 -26.83 52.28 -10.81
CA PRO A 6 -26.91 50.93 -11.38
C PRO A 6 -26.10 50.79 -12.68
N ILE A 7 -26.05 51.82 -13.52
CA ILE A 7 -25.28 51.79 -14.78
C ILE A 7 -23.76 51.70 -14.50
N LEU A 8 -23.28 52.44 -13.50
CA LEU A 8 -21.87 52.38 -13.10
C LEU A 8 -21.50 51.02 -12.50
N PHE A 9 -22.38 50.45 -11.67
CA PHE A 9 -22.22 49.11 -11.10
C PHE A 9 -22.20 48.03 -12.18
N ILE A 10 -23.12 48.08 -13.15
CA ILE A 10 -23.14 47.17 -14.30
C ILE A 10 -21.85 47.29 -15.11
N LYS A 11 -21.41 48.52 -15.42
CA LYS A 11 -20.18 48.75 -16.18
C LYS A 11 -18.93 48.22 -15.46
N GLN A 12 -18.82 48.44 -14.15
CA GLN A 12 -17.73 47.91 -13.33
C GLN A 12 -17.75 46.37 -13.26
N THR A 13 -18.94 45.77 -13.15
CA THR A 13 -19.11 44.32 -13.14
C THR A 13 -18.73 43.71 -14.49
N LEU A 14 -19.16 44.33 -15.59
CA LEU A 14 -18.79 43.93 -16.95
C LEU A 14 -17.29 44.03 -17.19
N GLN A 15 -16.63 45.09 -16.72
CA GLN A 15 -15.18 45.23 -16.81
C GLN A 15 -14.44 44.17 -15.99
N LYS A 16 -14.91 43.85 -14.78
CA LYS A 16 -14.35 42.75 -13.97
C LYS A 16 -14.53 41.40 -14.66
N LEU A 17 -15.70 41.16 -15.23
CA LEU A 17 -15.99 39.94 -15.99
C LEU A 17 -15.09 39.81 -17.22
N LEU A 18 -14.93 40.89 -18.01
CA LEU A 18 -14.06 40.92 -19.18
C LEU A 18 -12.58 40.68 -18.82
N LYS A 19 -12.11 41.27 -17.71
CA LYS A 19 -10.75 41.01 -17.20
C LYS A 19 -10.60 39.56 -16.77
N PHE A 20 -11.58 39.01 -16.06
CA PHE A 20 -11.59 37.61 -15.64
C PHE A 20 -11.59 36.66 -16.84
N THR A 21 -12.46 36.88 -17.84
CA THR A 21 -12.51 36.03 -19.05
C THR A 21 -11.23 36.13 -19.87
N SER A 22 -10.67 37.34 -20.05
CA SER A 22 -9.38 37.52 -20.73
C SER A 22 -8.25 36.79 -19.99
N PHE A 23 -8.21 36.90 -18.67
CA PHE A 23 -7.23 36.19 -17.84
C PHE A 23 -7.37 34.67 -17.93
N MET A 24 -8.60 34.14 -17.85
CA MET A 24 -8.87 32.72 -18.00
C MET A 24 -8.50 32.21 -19.40
N LEU A 25 -8.73 32.99 -20.44
CA LEU A 25 -8.35 32.63 -21.81
C LEU A 25 -6.82 32.56 -21.96
N ILE A 26 -6.09 33.52 -21.40
CA ILE A 26 -4.63 33.49 -21.36
C ILE A 26 -4.14 32.23 -20.62
N ILE A 27 -4.73 31.90 -19.47
CA ILE A 27 -4.40 30.68 -18.72
C ILE A 27 -4.65 29.44 -19.56
N ILE A 28 -5.81 29.33 -20.23
CA ILE A 28 -6.13 28.17 -21.07
C ILE A 28 -5.13 28.05 -22.23
N ILE A 29 -4.78 29.16 -22.88
CA ILE A 29 -3.80 29.16 -23.99
C ILE A 29 -2.44 28.71 -23.48
N ILE A 30 -1.93 29.31 -22.41
CA ILE A 30 -0.62 28.97 -21.84
C ILE A 30 -0.61 27.51 -21.37
N THR A 31 -1.67 27.06 -20.71
CA THR A 31 -1.80 25.67 -20.22
C THR A 31 -1.83 24.69 -21.39
N THR A 32 -2.61 24.97 -22.43
CA THR A 32 -2.72 24.11 -23.62
C THR A 32 -1.39 24.08 -24.38
N ALA A 33 -0.74 25.24 -24.58
CA ALA A 33 0.56 25.32 -25.23
C ALA A 33 1.62 24.56 -24.42
N THR A 34 1.66 24.76 -23.10
CA THR A 34 2.58 24.04 -22.20
C THR A 34 2.31 22.53 -22.26
N PHE A 35 1.04 22.12 -22.24
CA PHE A 35 0.68 20.70 -22.30
C PHE A 35 1.05 20.06 -23.63
N PHE A 36 0.86 20.78 -24.75
CA PHE A 36 1.32 20.32 -26.06
C PHE A 36 2.84 20.21 -26.13
N LEU A 37 3.59 21.17 -25.59
CA LEU A 37 5.05 21.13 -25.60
C LEU A 37 5.62 20.03 -24.68
N ALA A 38 5.00 19.81 -23.52
CA ALA A 38 5.45 18.82 -22.54
C ALA A 38 5.01 17.39 -22.88
N ALA A 39 3.83 17.22 -23.49
CA ALA A 39 3.22 15.93 -23.81
C ALA A 39 2.58 15.94 -25.21
N PRO A 40 3.37 16.13 -26.29
CA PRO A 40 2.85 16.33 -27.64
C PRO A 40 2.02 15.13 -28.14
N TYR A 41 2.36 13.91 -27.75
CA TYR A 41 1.66 12.69 -28.15
C TYR A 41 0.23 12.58 -27.61
N VAL A 42 -0.15 13.35 -26.59
CA VAL A 42 -1.57 13.47 -26.20
C VAL A 42 -2.40 14.00 -27.37
N PHE A 43 -1.82 14.86 -28.20
CA PHE A 43 -2.49 15.47 -29.36
C PHE A 43 -2.12 14.78 -30.67
N LEU A 44 -0.84 14.47 -30.87
CA LEU A 44 -0.34 13.87 -32.12
C LEU A 44 -0.77 12.41 -32.28
N ASP A 45 -0.94 11.68 -31.17
CA ASP A 45 -1.45 10.30 -31.15
C ASP A 45 -2.56 10.16 -30.10
N PHE A 46 -3.63 10.93 -30.31
CA PHE A 46 -4.78 10.95 -29.40
C PHE A 46 -5.43 9.56 -29.25
N GLN A 47 -5.36 8.70 -30.27
CA GLN A 47 -5.93 7.35 -30.22
C GLN A 47 -5.18 6.48 -29.21
N ALA A 48 -3.84 6.45 -29.26
CA ALA A 48 -3.05 5.72 -28.27
C ALA A 48 -3.23 6.29 -26.87
N PHE A 49 -3.22 7.63 -26.74
CA PHE A 49 -3.47 8.30 -25.46
C PHE A 49 -4.82 7.92 -24.86
N LYS A 50 -5.90 7.99 -25.66
CA LYS A 50 -7.24 7.61 -25.22
C LYS A 50 -7.29 6.13 -24.85
N GLY A 51 -6.69 5.25 -25.65
CA GLY A 51 -6.61 3.82 -25.33
C GLY A 51 -5.95 3.54 -23.97
N ASN A 52 -4.85 4.25 -23.67
CA ASN A 52 -4.19 4.16 -22.36
C ASN A 52 -5.06 4.71 -21.23
N LEU A 53 -5.74 5.85 -21.43
CA LEU A 53 -6.68 6.38 -20.45
C LEU A 53 -7.85 5.42 -20.18
N ASP A 54 -8.41 4.81 -21.22
CA ASP A 54 -9.51 3.86 -21.10
C ASP A 54 -9.03 2.60 -20.35
N TYR A 55 -7.82 2.10 -20.63
CA TYR A 55 -7.21 0.98 -19.93
C TYR A 55 -6.98 1.29 -18.43
N GLU A 56 -6.28 2.37 -18.11
CA GLU A 56 -6.01 2.78 -16.72
C GLU A 56 -7.31 3.10 -15.97
N GLY A 57 -8.28 3.73 -16.65
CA GLY A 57 -9.62 3.97 -16.13
C GLY A 57 -10.37 2.68 -15.81
N SER A 58 -10.24 1.65 -16.65
CA SER A 58 -10.87 0.34 -16.43
C SER A 58 -10.30 -0.38 -15.21
N ILE A 59 -8.99 -0.23 -14.96
CA ILE A 59 -8.31 -0.75 -13.77
C ILE A 59 -8.75 0.01 -12.51
N ALA A 60 -8.76 1.35 -12.59
CA ALA A 60 -9.14 2.21 -11.46
C ALA A 60 -10.60 1.97 -11.02
N THR A 61 -11.49 1.73 -11.98
CA THR A 61 -12.92 1.46 -11.74
C THR A 61 -13.23 -0.02 -11.49
N GLY A 62 -12.29 -0.93 -11.77
CA GLY A 62 -12.46 -2.37 -11.56
C GLY A 62 -13.31 -3.07 -12.62
N THR A 63 -13.55 -2.43 -13.78
CA THR A 63 -14.24 -3.06 -14.91
C THR A 63 -13.34 -4.06 -15.63
N TYR A 64 -12.02 -3.86 -15.58
CA TYR A 64 -11.03 -4.85 -15.97
C TYR A 64 -10.26 -5.34 -14.74
N LEU A 65 -10.41 -6.62 -14.39
CA LEU A 65 -9.83 -7.22 -13.20
C LEU A 65 -8.44 -7.82 -13.48
N ALA A 66 -7.45 -6.95 -13.64
CA ALA A 66 -6.04 -7.36 -13.72
C ALA A 66 -5.59 -8.11 -12.44
N PHE A 67 -4.59 -8.99 -12.59
CA PHE A 67 -4.10 -9.82 -11.48
C PHE A 67 -3.62 -9.01 -10.26
N TYR A 68 -2.98 -7.86 -10.50
CA TYR A 68 -2.38 -6.99 -9.47
C TYR A 68 -3.38 -6.08 -8.75
N ILE A 69 -4.66 -6.09 -9.14
CA ILE A 69 -5.74 -5.40 -8.42
C ILE A 69 -6.68 -6.35 -7.68
N ARG A 70 -6.43 -7.67 -7.73
CA ARG A 70 -7.23 -8.69 -7.01
C ARG A 70 -7.27 -8.44 -5.50
N GLN A 71 -6.28 -7.75 -4.91
CA GLN A 71 -6.30 -7.33 -3.50
C GLN A 71 -7.51 -6.44 -3.13
N PHE A 72 -8.15 -5.78 -4.09
CA PHE A 72 -9.27 -4.86 -3.84
C PHE A 72 -10.66 -5.49 -3.99
N ILE A 73 -10.77 -6.73 -4.50
CA ILE A 73 -12.06 -7.43 -4.65
C ILE A 73 -12.73 -7.58 -3.28
N ASN A 74 -14.03 -7.29 -3.18
CA ASN A 74 -14.82 -7.33 -1.94
C ASN A 74 -14.26 -6.47 -0.78
N THR A 75 -13.48 -5.41 -1.09
CA THR A 75 -13.05 -4.44 -0.09
C THR A 75 -14.06 -3.29 0.03
N MET A 76 -14.26 -2.78 1.24
CA MET A 76 -15.16 -1.66 1.46
C MET A 76 -14.43 -0.32 1.24
N PRO A 77 -14.96 0.59 0.39
CA PRO A 77 -14.45 1.95 0.25
C PRO A 77 -14.32 2.65 1.60
N VAL A 78 -13.36 3.57 1.72
CA VAL A 78 -13.02 4.29 2.97
C VAL A 78 -12.47 3.38 4.08
N LEU A 79 -13.16 2.29 4.46
CA LEU A 79 -12.68 1.38 5.51
C LEU A 79 -11.34 0.75 5.12
N PHE A 80 -11.17 0.32 3.86
CA PHE A 80 -9.88 -0.18 3.37
C PHE A 80 -8.76 0.83 3.60
N GLN A 81 -9.02 2.13 3.40
CA GLN A 81 -8.03 3.19 3.66
C GLN A 81 -7.67 3.23 5.14
N MET A 82 -8.67 3.15 6.02
CA MET A 82 -8.52 3.19 7.47
C MET A 82 -7.84 1.94 8.06
N GLU A 83 -7.92 0.79 7.39
CA GLU A 83 -7.37 -0.48 7.90
C GLU A 83 -6.02 -0.84 7.27
N LYS A 84 -5.85 -0.55 5.97
CA LYS A 84 -4.74 -1.09 5.16
C LYS A 84 -3.72 -0.06 4.72
N ILE A 85 -4.06 1.23 4.77
CA ILE A 85 -3.19 2.31 4.29
C ILE A 85 -2.82 3.27 5.41
N LEU A 86 -3.80 4.02 5.93
CA LEU A 86 -3.56 5.15 6.82
C LEU A 86 -2.85 4.78 8.13
N PRO A 87 -3.12 3.64 8.79
CA PRO A 87 -2.40 3.26 10.00
C PRO A 87 -0.90 3.07 9.76
N TYR A 88 -0.53 2.52 8.60
CA TYR A 88 0.85 2.26 8.22
C TYR A 88 1.55 3.54 7.74
N ALA A 89 0.88 4.30 6.88
CA ALA A 89 1.44 5.50 6.28
C ALA A 89 1.59 6.68 7.26
N LEU A 90 0.63 6.87 8.18
CA LEU A 90 0.62 7.99 9.11
C LEU A 90 1.09 7.60 10.53
N GLY A 91 0.94 6.33 10.89
CA GLY A 91 1.05 5.87 12.26
C GLY A 91 -0.23 6.07 13.07
N PRO A 92 -0.47 5.22 14.08
CA PRO A 92 -1.74 5.15 14.79
C PRO A 92 -2.06 6.45 15.56
N ILE A 93 -1.05 7.11 16.13
CA ILE A 93 -1.25 8.31 16.95
C ILE A 93 -1.56 9.53 16.08
N LEU A 94 -0.81 9.74 14.99
CA LEU A 94 -1.14 10.80 14.05
C LEU A 94 -2.54 10.58 13.48
N LEU A 95 -2.85 9.36 13.01
CA LEU A 95 -4.17 9.02 12.49
C LEU A 95 -5.28 9.33 13.49
N LEU A 96 -5.13 8.94 14.77
CA LEU A 96 -6.10 9.23 15.83
C LEU A 96 -6.33 10.74 15.97
N PHE A 97 -5.26 11.53 16.12
CA PHE A 97 -5.37 12.99 16.27
C PHE A 97 -5.98 13.64 15.03
N SER A 98 -5.65 13.16 13.85
CA SER A 98 -6.17 13.68 12.59
C SER A 98 -7.65 13.36 12.40
N VAL A 99 -8.12 12.18 12.79
CA VAL A 99 -9.55 11.81 12.74
C VAL A 99 -10.35 12.66 13.73
N LEU A 100 -9.88 12.77 14.97
CA LEU A 100 -10.52 13.64 15.97
C LEU A 100 -10.51 15.09 15.52
N GLY A 101 -9.39 15.54 14.94
CA GLY A 101 -9.21 16.90 14.46
C GLY A 101 -10.07 17.21 13.24
N SER A 102 -10.30 16.27 12.32
CA SER A 102 -11.15 16.48 11.16
C SER A 102 -12.63 16.56 11.55
N ILE A 103 -13.08 15.69 12.46
CA ILE A 103 -14.43 15.75 13.04
C ILE A 103 -14.63 17.08 13.78
N PHE A 104 -13.66 17.48 14.61
CA PHE A 104 -13.73 18.74 15.33
C PHE A 104 -13.70 19.95 14.40
N CYS A 105 -12.88 19.93 13.35
CA CYS A 105 -12.82 20.96 12.31
C CYS A 105 -14.16 21.11 11.60
N LEU A 106 -14.82 20.01 11.26
CA LEU A 106 -16.15 20.03 10.64
C LEU A 106 -17.21 20.62 11.59
N ILE A 107 -17.25 20.19 12.85
CA ILE A 107 -18.16 20.74 13.87
C ILE A 107 -17.90 22.24 14.08
N TYR A 108 -16.63 22.64 14.13
CA TYR A 108 -16.25 24.04 14.29
C TYR A 108 -16.69 24.89 13.09
N PHE A 109 -16.50 24.37 11.87
CA PHE A 109 -16.95 25.02 10.64
C PHE A 109 -18.48 25.20 10.61
N ILE A 110 -19.25 24.16 10.97
CA ILE A 110 -20.73 24.24 11.00
C ILE A 110 -21.20 25.34 11.96
N ARG A 111 -20.52 25.53 13.10
CA ARG A 111 -20.86 26.58 14.07
C ARG A 111 -20.35 27.97 13.68
N LYS A 112 -19.21 28.03 13.00
CA LYS A 112 -18.51 29.28 12.63
C LYS A 112 -17.95 29.13 11.21
N PRO A 113 -18.81 29.32 10.18
CA PRO A 113 -18.39 29.12 8.80
C PRO A 113 -17.33 30.16 8.43
N LYS A 114 -16.18 29.67 7.97
CA LYS A 114 -15.06 30.47 7.49
C LYS A 114 -14.62 29.96 6.14
N ALA A 115 -14.28 30.88 5.23
CA ALA A 115 -13.86 30.52 3.88
C ALA A 115 -12.61 29.63 3.88
N GLU A 116 -11.65 29.87 4.79
CA GLU A 116 -10.42 29.07 4.84
C GLU A 116 -10.71 27.61 5.23
N LEU A 117 -11.60 27.39 6.19
CA LEU A 117 -12.01 26.03 6.62
C LEU A 117 -12.84 25.33 5.55
N PHE A 118 -13.68 26.08 4.84
CA PHE A 118 -14.43 25.53 3.72
C PHE A 118 -13.49 25.03 2.62
N ILE A 119 -12.49 25.83 2.24
CA ILE A 119 -11.47 25.44 1.26
C ILE A 119 -10.71 24.20 1.74
N LEU A 120 -10.24 24.19 3.00
CA LEU A 120 -9.51 23.05 3.56
C LEU A 120 -10.34 21.75 3.49
N ILE A 121 -11.59 21.80 3.96
CA ILE A 121 -12.49 20.64 3.99
C ILE A 121 -12.81 20.19 2.56
N LEU A 122 -13.13 21.12 1.65
CA LEU A 122 -13.46 20.80 0.26
C LEU A 122 -12.26 20.20 -0.49
N SER A 123 -11.07 20.77 -0.32
CA SER A 123 -9.83 20.23 -0.88
C SER A 123 -9.53 18.83 -0.36
N PHE A 124 -9.65 18.61 0.96
CA PHE A 124 -9.49 17.28 1.53
C PHE A 124 -10.53 16.29 0.97
N LEU A 125 -11.81 16.63 1.00
CA LEU A 125 -12.88 15.73 0.56
C LEU A 125 -12.81 15.42 -0.93
N SER A 126 -12.47 16.40 -1.77
CA SER A 126 -12.28 16.16 -3.22
C SER A 126 -11.15 15.17 -3.50
N LEU A 127 -10.02 15.27 -2.80
CA LEU A 127 -8.91 14.33 -2.96
C LEU A 127 -9.22 12.98 -2.32
N PHE A 128 -9.75 12.97 -1.11
CA PHE A 128 -9.99 11.75 -0.34
C PHE A 128 -11.14 10.92 -0.91
N LEU A 129 -12.31 11.52 -1.14
CA LEU A 129 -13.50 10.77 -1.59
C LEU A 129 -13.30 10.25 -3.02
N THR A 130 -12.74 11.04 -3.92
CA THR A 130 -12.49 10.58 -5.29
C THR A 130 -11.62 9.33 -5.31
N ASN A 131 -10.55 9.29 -4.51
CA ASN A 131 -9.64 8.15 -4.47
C ASN A 131 -10.12 7.00 -3.57
N ALA A 132 -10.80 7.28 -2.46
CA ALA A 132 -11.25 6.26 -1.52
C ALA A 132 -12.39 5.38 -2.07
N PHE A 133 -13.15 5.90 -3.05
CA PHE A 133 -14.26 5.21 -3.71
C PHE A 133 -13.88 4.51 -5.02
N LEU A 134 -12.64 4.68 -5.50
CA LEU A 134 -12.14 3.86 -6.62
C LEU A 134 -12.09 2.39 -6.22
N PHE A 135 -12.20 1.52 -7.23
CA PHE A 135 -11.97 0.10 -7.03
C PHE A 135 -10.50 -0.13 -6.64
N ALA A 136 -9.57 0.43 -7.42
CA ALA A 136 -8.15 0.43 -7.09
C ALA A 136 -7.88 1.41 -5.94
N LYS A 137 -7.31 0.90 -4.85
CA LYS A 137 -7.09 1.66 -3.61
C LYS A 137 -5.62 1.66 -3.22
N TRP A 138 -4.73 1.98 -4.16
CA TRP A 138 -3.29 2.01 -3.87
C TRP A 138 -2.94 3.15 -2.90
N THR A 139 -1.93 2.92 -2.06
CA THR A 139 -1.44 3.93 -1.11
C THR A 139 -1.09 5.26 -1.78
N ARG A 140 -0.45 5.20 -2.96
CA ARG A 140 -0.09 6.39 -3.77
C ARG A 140 -1.28 7.25 -4.22
N PHE A 141 -2.49 6.69 -4.32
CA PHE A 141 -3.68 7.47 -4.72
C PHE A 141 -4.19 8.35 -3.58
N ILE A 142 -4.02 7.91 -2.33
CA ILE A 142 -4.44 8.66 -1.14
C ILE A 142 -3.30 9.51 -0.55
N ALA A 143 -2.05 9.28 -0.96
CA ALA A 143 -0.88 10.07 -0.52
C ALA A 143 -1.05 11.60 -0.58
N PRO A 144 -1.71 12.22 -1.59
CA PRO A 144 -1.96 13.66 -1.61
C PRO A 144 -2.78 14.18 -0.41
N THR A 145 -3.49 13.29 0.31
CA THR A 145 -4.27 13.65 1.50
C THR A 145 -3.46 13.62 2.80
N PHE A 146 -2.26 13.04 2.82
CA PHE A 146 -1.46 12.89 4.04
C PHE A 146 -1.18 14.24 4.75
N PRO A 147 -0.83 15.33 4.04
CA PRO A 147 -0.64 16.63 4.69
C PRO A 147 -1.90 17.16 5.38
N PHE A 148 -3.10 16.86 4.85
CA PHE A 148 -4.35 17.29 5.45
C PHE A 148 -4.60 16.63 6.80
N PHE A 149 -4.22 15.36 6.96
CA PHE A 149 -4.29 14.69 8.26
C PHE A 149 -3.42 15.42 9.30
N ALA A 150 -2.19 15.80 8.96
CA ALA A 150 -1.35 16.60 9.85
C ALA A 150 -1.99 17.96 10.19
N ILE A 151 -2.56 18.65 9.20
CA ILE A 151 -3.27 19.92 9.42
C ILE A 151 -4.45 19.74 10.38
N PHE A 152 -5.25 18.70 10.23
CA PHE A 152 -6.38 18.43 11.13
C PHE A 152 -5.93 18.13 12.56
N ALA A 153 -4.87 17.36 12.75
CA ALA A 153 -4.29 17.09 14.06
C ALA A 153 -3.83 18.38 14.75
N VAL A 154 -3.12 19.25 14.01
CA VAL A 154 -2.65 20.54 14.53
C VAL A 154 -3.81 21.49 14.82
N PHE A 155 -4.85 21.51 13.98
CA PHE A 155 -6.04 22.33 14.20
C PHE A 155 -6.72 22.01 15.54
N LEU A 156 -6.83 20.73 15.90
CA LEU A 156 -7.35 20.30 17.21
C LEU A 156 -6.50 20.83 18.35
N LEU A 157 -5.18 20.64 18.26
CA LEU A 157 -4.21 21.03 19.28
C LEU A 157 -4.15 22.56 19.46
N ASP A 158 -4.23 23.33 18.38
CA ASP A 158 -4.30 24.79 18.40
C ASP A 158 -5.53 25.29 19.17
N LYS A 159 -6.72 24.74 18.89
CA LYS A 159 -7.93 25.11 19.64
C LYS A 159 -7.87 24.66 21.09
N LEU A 160 -7.27 23.51 21.38
CA LEU A 160 -7.04 23.08 22.76
C LEU A 160 -6.05 24.01 23.48
N TYR A 161 -5.01 24.50 22.80
CA TYR A 161 -3.99 25.38 23.37
C TYR A 161 -4.61 26.65 23.97
N THR A 162 -5.58 27.25 23.27
CA THR A 162 -6.30 28.43 23.77
C THR A 162 -7.12 28.20 25.03
N LYS A 163 -7.47 26.95 25.36
CA LYS A 163 -8.28 26.60 26.53
C LYS A 163 -7.48 25.94 27.66
N ALA A 164 -6.51 25.10 27.30
CA ALA A 164 -5.73 24.25 28.19
C ALA A 164 -4.31 24.10 27.65
N ARG A 165 -3.51 25.17 27.82
CA ARG A 165 -2.15 25.29 27.29
C ARG A 165 -1.24 24.09 27.64
N PHE A 166 -1.21 23.71 28.92
CA PHE A 166 -0.36 22.61 29.38
C PHE A 166 -0.73 21.29 28.72
N LEU A 167 -2.04 20.96 28.66
CA LEU A 167 -2.51 19.72 28.04
C LEU A 167 -2.23 19.71 26.54
N SER A 168 -2.45 20.82 25.83
CA SER A 168 -2.14 20.91 24.40
C SER A 168 -0.65 20.70 24.13
N ASN A 169 0.24 21.31 24.93
CA ASN A 169 1.68 21.12 24.80
C ASN A 169 2.08 19.66 25.06
N LEU A 170 1.55 19.04 26.11
CA LEU A 170 1.80 17.63 26.41
C LEU A 170 1.36 16.73 25.25
N LEU A 171 0.14 16.90 24.75
CA LEU A 171 -0.38 16.12 23.63
C LEU A 171 0.39 16.38 22.32
N THR A 172 0.88 17.60 22.11
CA THR A 172 1.76 17.93 20.98
C THR A 172 3.08 17.16 21.08
N ILE A 173 3.69 17.12 22.27
CA ILE A 173 4.92 16.34 22.50
C ILE A 173 4.65 14.85 22.26
N VAL A 174 3.55 14.30 22.78
CA VAL A 174 3.17 12.90 22.56
C VAL A 174 3.01 12.63 21.07
N LEU A 175 2.29 13.49 20.34
CA LEU A 175 2.11 13.36 18.89
C LEU A 175 3.45 13.36 18.14
N LEU A 176 4.33 14.32 18.43
CA LEU A 176 5.63 14.44 17.75
C LEU A 176 6.54 13.25 18.05
N VAL A 177 6.67 12.85 19.32
CA VAL A 177 7.52 11.73 19.73
C VAL A 177 7.02 10.42 19.12
N THR A 178 5.72 10.14 19.21
CA THR A 178 5.16 8.89 18.66
C THR A 178 5.21 8.84 17.14
N THR A 179 4.99 9.97 16.46
CA THR A 179 5.16 10.07 15.00
C THR A 179 6.63 9.85 14.61
N PHE A 180 7.58 10.47 15.34
CA PHE A 180 9.00 10.26 15.11
C PHE A 180 9.41 8.80 15.30
N LEU A 181 8.96 8.16 16.38
CA LEU A 181 9.21 6.73 16.64
C LEU A 181 8.61 5.85 15.53
N TRP A 182 7.41 6.15 15.06
CA TRP A 182 6.80 5.44 13.93
C TRP A 182 7.64 5.59 12.66
N THR A 183 8.02 6.82 12.31
CA THR A 183 8.89 7.10 11.15
C THR A 183 10.24 6.41 11.28
N ALA A 184 10.87 6.43 12.45
CA ALA A 184 12.13 5.74 12.70
C ALA A 184 12.01 4.23 12.50
N ALA A 185 10.89 3.63 12.94
CA ALA A 185 10.62 2.22 12.73
C ALA A 185 10.52 1.87 11.24
N PHE A 186 9.80 2.65 10.44
CA PHE A 186 9.69 2.40 9.00
C PHE A 186 11.00 2.69 8.26
N PHE A 187 11.74 3.70 8.70
CA PHE A 187 13.05 4.00 8.10
C PHE A 187 14.07 2.87 8.35
N SER A 188 13.91 2.08 9.42
CA SER A 188 14.81 0.96 9.73
C SER A 188 14.86 -0.08 8.61
N ILE A 189 13.79 -0.26 7.84
CA ILE A 189 13.73 -1.18 6.70
C ILE A 189 14.90 -0.93 5.74
N TYR A 190 15.17 0.33 5.43
CA TYR A 190 16.21 0.75 4.50
C TYR A 190 17.62 0.73 5.08
N LEU A 191 17.76 0.48 6.38
CA LEU A 191 19.05 0.29 7.05
C LEU A 191 19.51 -1.18 7.02
N HIS A 192 18.63 -2.10 6.64
CA HIS A 192 18.95 -3.52 6.50
C HIS A 192 19.21 -3.90 5.04
N PRO A 193 20.01 -4.95 4.79
CA PRO A 193 20.12 -5.53 3.47
C PRO A 193 18.76 -6.03 2.98
N ASP A 194 18.48 -5.85 1.69
CA ASP A 194 17.25 -6.34 1.04
C ASP A 194 16.98 -7.81 1.39
N VAL A 195 15.73 -8.11 1.77
CA VAL A 195 15.30 -9.44 2.25
C VAL A 195 15.60 -10.53 1.21
N ARG A 196 15.49 -10.23 -0.08
CA ARG A 196 15.79 -11.17 -1.18
C ARG A 196 17.28 -11.53 -1.19
N ILE A 197 18.15 -10.56 -0.91
CA ILE A 197 19.59 -10.80 -0.82
C ILE A 197 19.92 -11.62 0.43
N THR A 198 19.32 -11.27 1.57
CA THR A 198 19.49 -11.99 2.83
C THR A 198 19.04 -13.46 2.70
N ALA A 199 17.85 -13.69 2.14
CA ALA A 199 17.33 -15.02 1.87
C ALA A 199 18.20 -15.79 0.88
N SER A 200 18.66 -15.15 -0.21
CA SER A 200 19.51 -15.79 -1.22
C SER A 200 20.85 -16.25 -0.63
N ASN A 201 21.52 -15.40 0.16
CA ASN A 201 22.77 -15.74 0.81
C ASN A 201 22.59 -16.90 1.81
N TRP A 202 21.46 -16.93 2.52
CA TRP A 202 21.15 -18.06 3.41
C TRP A 202 20.88 -19.35 2.63
N ILE A 203 20.12 -19.29 1.53
CA ILE A 203 19.86 -20.43 0.65
C ILE A 203 21.18 -21.00 0.10
N GLU A 204 22.06 -20.14 -0.41
CA GLU A 204 23.38 -20.54 -0.92
C GLU A 204 24.22 -21.30 0.11
N LYS A 205 24.16 -20.88 1.38
CA LYS A 205 24.91 -21.50 2.48
C LYS A 205 24.29 -22.83 2.96
N ASN A 206 22.97 -22.98 2.89
CA ASN A 206 22.26 -24.07 3.57
C ASN A 206 21.74 -25.15 2.63
N PHE A 207 21.54 -24.85 1.35
CA PHE A 207 20.99 -25.82 0.40
C PHE A 207 22.11 -26.62 -0.28
N PRO A 208 21.90 -27.93 -0.53
CA PRO A 208 22.81 -28.72 -1.34
C PRO A 208 22.98 -28.13 -2.74
N LYS A 209 24.16 -28.30 -3.32
CA LYS A 209 24.40 -27.94 -4.73
C LYS A 209 23.50 -28.78 -5.64
N ASN A 210 23.08 -28.20 -6.75
CA ASN A 210 22.17 -28.78 -7.75
C ASN A 210 20.76 -29.08 -7.24
N SER A 211 20.36 -28.58 -6.07
CA SER A 211 18.97 -28.67 -5.63
C SER A 211 18.04 -27.93 -6.59
N THR A 212 16.84 -28.47 -6.76
CA THR A 212 15.78 -27.86 -7.57
C THR A 212 14.91 -26.98 -6.69
N ILE A 213 14.77 -25.70 -7.08
CA ILE A 213 14.01 -24.70 -6.33
C ILE A 213 12.88 -24.21 -7.23
N LEU A 214 11.65 -24.48 -6.81
CA LEU A 214 10.45 -23.91 -7.41
C LEU A 214 10.16 -22.55 -6.77
N ILE A 215 9.80 -21.56 -7.59
CA ILE A 215 9.43 -20.21 -7.13
C ILE A 215 8.14 -19.73 -7.79
N GLU A 216 7.45 -18.81 -7.10
CA GLU A 216 6.34 -18.04 -7.66
C GLU A 216 6.86 -16.93 -8.58
N GLY A 217 6.87 -17.16 -9.89
CA GLY A 217 7.29 -16.17 -10.89
C GLY A 217 6.18 -15.20 -11.31
N GLY A 218 6.55 -14.12 -12.02
CA GLY A 218 5.60 -13.21 -12.68
C GLY A 218 4.97 -12.14 -11.79
N ASN A 219 5.25 -12.14 -10.48
CA ASN A 219 4.49 -11.34 -9.50
C ASN A 219 5.26 -10.12 -8.99
N MET A 220 6.59 -10.24 -8.90
CA MET A 220 7.52 -9.20 -8.43
C MET A 220 8.95 -9.54 -8.86
N THR A 221 9.93 -8.75 -8.45
CA THR A 221 11.35 -9.07 -8.66
C THR A 221 11.72 -10.34 -7.91
N ASP A 222 12.11 -11.35 -8.68
CA ASP A 222 12.49 -12.65 -8.13
C ASP A 222 13.75 -12.59 -7.28
N ILE A 223 13.81 -13.48 -6.29
CA ILE A 223 14.98 -13.71 -5.46
C ILE A 223 16.21 -14.07 -6.34
N PRO A 224 17.33 -13.35 -6.21
CA PRO A 224 18.51 -13.61 -7.02
C PRO A 224 19.30 -14.79 -6.44
N LEU A 225 18.96 -16.02 -6.83
CA LEU A 225 19.65 -17.24 -6.40
C LEU A 225 21.06 -17.30 -7.01
N LYS A 226 22.11 -17.12 -6.18
CA LYS A 226 23.52 -17.04 -6.63
C LYS A 226 24.22 -18.40 -6.79
N GLY A 227 23.73 -19.44 -6.11
CA GLY A 227 24.33 -20.77 -6.13
C GLY A 227 24.00 -21.57 -7.39
N ASN A 228 24.68 -22.71 -7.56
CA ASN A 228 24.38 -23.67 -8.63
C ASN A 228 23.11 -24.46 -8.29
N PHE A 229 21.95 -23.86 -8.57
CA PHE A 229 20.62 -24.41 -8.32
C PHE A 229 19.85 -24.51 -9.64
N LYS A 230 19.00 -25.55 -9.76
CA LYS A 230 18.03 -25.61 -10.84
C LYS A 230 16.81 -24.80 -10.43
N ARG A 231 16.55 -23.69 -11.13
CA ARG A 231 15.40 -22.82 -10.86
C ARG A 231 14.23 -23.16 -11.77
N ILE A 232 13.06 -23.37 -11.17
CA ILE A 232 11.77 -23.50 -11.86
C ILE A 232 10.90 -22.33 -11.41
N GLY A 233 10.34 -21.56 -12.35
CA GLY A 233 9.45 -20.44 -12.04
C GLY A 233 8.17 -20.52 -12.84
N PHE A 234 7.03 -20.44 -12.14
CA PHE A 234 5.71 -20.42 -12.76
C PHE A 234 4.88 -19.24 -12.26
N ASP A 235 3.99 -18.75 -13.11
CA ASP A 235 2.99 -17.75 -12.75
C ASP A 235 1.80 -18.43 -12.05
N PHE A 236 1.61 -18.13 -10.77
CA PHE A 236 0.53 -18.72 -9.96
C PHE A 236 -0.80 -17.99 -10.12
N TYR A 237 -0.87 -16.81 -10.76
CA TYR A 237 -2.15 -16.14 -11.00
C TYR A 237 -3.06 -16.91 -11.97
N ASN A 238 -2.47 -17.75 -12.82
CA ASN A 238 -3.17 -18.60 -13.78
C ASN A 238 -3.48 -20.00 -13.24
N LEU A 239 -3.12 -20.30 -11.98
CA LEU A 239 -3.44 -21.58 -11.35
C LEU A 239 -4.96 -21.84 -11.34
N GLU A 240 -5.75 -20.80 -11.13
CA GLU A 240 -7.21 -20.91 -11.13
C GLU A 240 -7.78 -21.31 -12.51
N GLU A 241 -7.32 -20.65 -13.57
CA GLU A 241 -7.99 -20.67 -14.88
C GLU A 241 -7.37 -21.69 -15.85
N ASP A 242 -6.05 -21.90 -15.81
CA ASP A 242 -5.33 -22.69 -16.82
C ASP A 242 -4.93 -24.08 -16.30
N ALA A 243 -5.51 -25.12 -16.90
CA ALA A 243 -5.18 -26.52 -16.61
C ALA A 243 -3.73 -26.87 -16.96
N GLN A 244 -3.17 -26.28 -18.01
CA GLN A 244 -1.80 -26.55 -18.40
C GLN A 244 -0.82 -25.96 -17.37
N THR A 245 -1.08 -24.75 -16.88
CA THR A 245 -0.34 -24.13 -15.78
C THR A 245 -0.42 -24.97 -14.51
N ARG A 246 -1.62 -25.46 -14.13
CA ARG A 246 -1.76 -26.37 -12.97
C ARG A 246 -0.89 -27.62 -13.10
N SER A 247 -0.91 -28.28 -14.26
CA SER A 247 -0.11 -29.49 -14.48
C SER A 247 1.39 -29.20 -14.47
N LYS A 248 1.82 -28.06 -15.04
CA LYS A 248 3.22 -27.59 -14.95
C LYS A 248 3.64 -27.33 -13.50
N ILE A 249 2.78 -26.69 -12.70
CA ILE A 249 3.03 -26.44 -11.28
C ILE A 249 3.13 -27.76 -10.52
N ALA A 250 2.22 -28.71 -10.75
CA ALA A 250 2.27 -30.04 -10.12
C ALA A 250 3.56 -30.81 -10.46
N GLY A 251 3.97 -30.83 -11.74
CA GLY A 251 5.24 -31.43 -12.16
C GLY A 251 6.46 -30.72 -11.56
N GLY A 252 6.43 -29.38 -11.46
CA GLY A 252 7.49 -28.61 -10.79
C GLY A 252 7.55 -28.85 -9.28
N LEU A 253 6.40 -29.07 -8.63
CA LEU A 253 6.34 -29.46 -7.22
C LEU A 253 6.89 -30.87 -7.02
N GLU A 254 6.62 -31.81 -7.91
CA GLU A 254 7.21 -33.17 -7.89
C GLU A 254 8.73 -33.13 -8.05
N GLU A 255 9.26 -32.30 -8.96
CA GLU A 255 10.70 -32.20 -9.24
C GLU A 255 11.48 -31.38 -8.18
N SER A 256 10.85 -30.43 -7.51
CA SER A 256 11.55 -29.49 -6.63
C SER A 256 11.90 -30.06 -5.25
N ASP A 257 13.09 -29.76 -4.76
CA ASP A 257 13.48 -30.05 -3.37
C ASP A 257 12.93 -28.97 -2.42
N TYR A 258 12.77 -27.75 -2.93
CA TYR A 258 12.37 -26.57 -2.19
C TYR A 258 11.34 -25.74 -2.96
N PHE A 259 10.45 -25.09 -2.23
CA PHE A 259 9.50 -24.13 -2.77
C PHE A 259 9.63 -22.79 -2.05
N LEU A 260 9.72 -21.69 -2.80
CA LEU A 260 9.79 -20.34 -2.24
C LEU A 260 8.49 -19.58 -2.55
N VAL A 261 7.78 -19.23 -1.48
CA VAL A 261 6.71 -18.24 -1.52
C VAL A 261 7.38 -16.89 -1.33
N GLN A 262 7.47 -16.11 -2.40
CA GLN A 262 8.31 -14.92 -2.39
C GLN A 262 7.61 -13.73 -1.74
N SER A 263 6.26 -13.70 -1.74
CA SER A 263 5.47 -12.64 -1.11
C SER A 263 4.05 -13.09 -0.81
N ARG A 264 3.30 -12.26 -0.08
CA ARG A 264 1.86 -12.42 0.17
C ARG A 264 0.93 -12.27 -1.03
N ARG A 265 1.38 -11.74 -2.17
CA ARG A 265 0.47 -11.28 -3.24
C ARG A 265 -0.46 -12.36 -3.77
N VAL A 266 0.04 -13.59 -3.90
CA VAL A 266 -0.79 -14.66 -4.43
C VAL A 266 -1.64 -15.24 -3.31
N PHE A 267 -1.02 -15.84 -2.30
CA PHE A 267 -1.77 -16.56 -1.28
C PHE A 267 -2.81 -15.68 -0.57
N MET A 268 -2.44 -14.47 -0.15
CA MET A 268 -3.32 -13.67 0.68
C MET A 268 -4.50 -13.10 -0.11
N ASN A 269 -4.31 -12.80 -1.39
CA ASN A 269 -5.38 -12.29 -2.25
C ASN A 269 -6.39 -13.36 -2.64
N HIS A 270 -5.96 -14.63 -2.76
CA HIS A 270 -6.80 -15.73 -3.23
C HIS A 270 -7.42 -16.51 -2.07
N GLN A 271 -6.67 -16.79 -0.98
CA GLN A 271 -7.19 -17.48 0.21
C GLN A 271 -8.30 -16.70 0.93
N ARG A 272 -8.30 -15.36 0.85
CA ARG A 272 -9.39 -14.54 1.41
C ARG A 272 -10.67 -14.59 0.54
N LEU A 273 -10.60 -15.16 -0.67
CA LEU A 273 -11.68 -15.25 -1.65
C LEU A 273 -11.83 -16.69 -2.19
N PRO A 274 -12.00 -17.70 -1.33
CA PRO A 274 -12.00 -19.12 -1.74
C PRO A 274 -13.18 -19.47 -2.65
N LYS A 275 -14.26 -18.66 -2.64
CA LYS A 275 -15.39 -18.82 -3.56
C LYS A 275 -15.07 -18.38 -5.00
N ILE A 276 -14.10 -17.48 -5.17
CA ILE A 276 -13.68 -16.94 -6.47
C ILE A 276 -12.42 -17.67 -6.96
N PHE A 277 -11.52 -18.01 -6.04
CA PHE A 277 -10.24 -18.66 -6.33
C PHE A 277 -10.05 -19.96 -5.52
N PRO A 278 -10.99 -20.93 -5.60
CA PRO A 278 -10.92 -22.14 -4.79
C PRO A 278 -9.62 -22.90 -5.01
N LYS A 279 -9.16 -23.07 -6.24
CA LYS A 279 -7.98 -23.91 -6.52
C LYS A 279 -6.72 -23.31 -5.95
N THR A 280 -6.59 -22.00 -6.09
CA THR A 280 -5.45 -21.25 -5.54
C THR A 280 -5.51 -21.23 -4.02
N ALA A 281 -6.69 -21.03 -3.42
CA ALA A 281 -6.86 -21.07 -1.97
C ALA A 281 -6.49 -22.45 -1.39
N ASN A 282 -7.03 -23.53 -1.98
CA ASN A 282 -6.75 -24.90 -1.58
C ASN A 282 -5.26 -25.24 -1.67
N PHE A 283 -4.59 -24.77 -2.71
CA PHE A 283 -3.14 -24.93 -2.85
C PHE A 283 -2.41 -24.35 -1.63
N TYR A 284 -2.65 -23.09 -1.28
CA TYR A 284 -1.93 -22.48 -0.16
C TYR A 284 -2.38 -23.03 1.21
N ASP A 285 -3.65 -23.39 1.39
CA ASP A 285 -4.12 -24.06 2.60
C ASP A 285 -3.40 -25.41 2.80
N ALA A 286 -3.25 -26.19 1.72
CA ALA A 286 -2.53 -27.46 1.74
C ALA A 286 -1.01 -27.26 1.92
N LEU A 287 -0.44 -26.13 1.46
CA LEU A 287 0.97 -25.82 1.61
C LEU A 287 1.27 -25.49 3.08
N PHE A 288 0.52 -24.56 3.66
CA PHE A 288 0.76 -24.07 5.01
C PHE A 288 0.39 -25.11 6.08
N SER A 289 -0.55 -26.02 5.79
CA SER A 289 -0.85 -27.16 6.68
C SER A 289 0.17 -28.30 6.59
N GLY A 290 1.11 -28.25 5.63
CA GLY A 290 2.07 -29.32 5.36
C GLY A 290 1.50 -30.52 4.60
N GLY A 291 0.23 -30.47 4.20
CA GLY A 291 -0.46 -31.56 3.48
C GLY A 291 0.18 -31.91 2.14
N MET A 292 0.84 -30.96 1.48
CA MET A 292 1.57 -31.17 0.23
C MET A 292 2.97 -31.80 0.40
N GLY A 293 3.34 -32.24 1.60
CA GLY A 293 4.65 -32.83 1.87
C GLY A 293 5.79 -31.81 1.93
N PHE A 294 5.47 -30.52 1.95
CA PHE A 294 6.40 -29.41 2.14
C PHE A 294 6.24 -28.83 3.56
N GLU A 295 7.35 -28.53 4.22
CA GLU A 295 7.38 -27.92 5.55
C GLU A 295 8.11 -26.57 5.47
N GLN A 296 7.54 -25.51 6.07
CA GLN A 296 8.22 -24.22 6.18
C GLN A 296 9.44 -24.37 7.10
N ILE A 297 10.63 -24.17 6.56
CA ILE A 297 11.89 -24.28 7.32
C ILE A 297 12.48 -22.93 7.69
N ASN A 298 12.06 -21.85 7.03
CA ASN A 298 12.52 -20.51 7.34
C ASN A 298 11.57 -19.43 6.81
N GLU A 299 11.66 -18.24 7.41
CA GLU A 299 10.98 -17.02 6.97
C GLU A 299 11.95 -15.83 7.06
N PHE A 300 12.01 -15.03 6.01
CA PHE A 300 12.82 -13.81 5.95
C PHE A 300 11.90 -12.61 5.79
N HIS A 301 12.09 -11.62 6.65
CA HIS A 301 11.37 -10.35 6.62
C HIS A 301 12.30 -9.23 7.10
N SER A 302 11.93 -7.99 6.78
CA SER A 302 12.53 -6.79 7.34
C SER A 302 11.40 -5.88 7.80
N TYR A 303 10.66 -6.32 8.82
CA TYR A 303 9.57 -5.51 9.37
C TYR A 303 10.09 -4.20 9.96
N PRO A 304 9.29 -3.11 9.90
CA PRO A 304 9.59 -1.89 10.62
C PRO A 304 9.90 -2.19 12.09
N MET A 305 10.99 -1.64 12.61
CA MET A 305 11.38 -1.95 13.98
C MET A 305 12.04 -0.78 14.71
N LEU A 306 11.79 -0.72 16.02
CA LEU A 306 12.53 0.12 16.94
C LEU A 306 13.48 -0.75 17.74
N GLN A 307 14.78 -0.45 17.60
CA GLN A 307 15.83 -1.12 18.35
C GLN A 307 16.61 -0.07 19.14
N ILE A 308 16.60 -0.20 20.47
CA ILE A 308 17.34 0.69 21.36
C ILE A 308 18.21 -0.17 22.27
N ALA A 309 19.49 0.17 22.39
CA ALA A 309 20.35 -0.41 23.40
C ALA A 309 19.77 -0.10 24.79
N CYS A 310 19.48 -1.13 25.61
CA CYS A 310 18.85 -0.97 26.91
C CYS A 310 19.69 -0.01 27.79
N PRO A 311 19.16 1.17 28.18
CA PRO A 311 19.88 2.09 29.04
C PRO A 311 20.12 1.47 30.43
N PRO A 312 21.25 1.74 31.11
CA PRO A 312 21.56 1.15 32.41
C PRO A 312 20.48 1.36 33.48
N ILE A 313 19.77 2.50 33.44
CA ILE A 313 18.65 2.81 34.35
C ILE A 313 17.43 1.93 34.10
N ALA A 314 17.13 1.61 32.83
CA ALA A 314 15.98 0.76 32.49
C ALA A 314 16.26 -0.72 32.80
N ASP A 315 17.53 -1.16 32.68
CA ASP A 315 18.01 -2.47 33.15
C ASP A 315 17.89 -2.58 34.68
N ALA A 316 18.33 -1.56 35.40
CA ALA A 316 18.25 -1.50 36.87
C ALA A 316 16.81 -1.48 37.41
N LEU A 317 15.85 -0.92 36.66
CA LEU A 317 14.43 -0.91 37.01
C LEU A 317 13.66 -2.15 36.52
N GLY A 318 14.34 -3.11 35.87
CA GLY A 318 13.71 -4.32 35.32
C GLY A 318 12.74 -4.06 34.15
N ILE A 319 12.84 -2.89 33.51
CA ILE A 319 12.00 -2.48 32.38
C ILE A 319 12.49 -3.14 31.09
N CYS A 320 13.81 -3.29 30.96
CA CYS A 320 14.46 -4.17 29.98
C CYS A 320 15.54 -5.00 30.69
N ARG A 321 16.06 -6.03 30.05
CA ARG A 321 17.25 -6.76 30.52
C ARG A 321 18.40 -6.43 29.59
N ARG A 322 19.62 -6.30 30.13
CA ARG A 322 20.91 -6.24 29.42
C ARG A 322 20.83 -6.87 28.02
N GLY A 323 20.66 -6.03 27.00
CA GLY A 323 20.29 -6.44 25.65
C GLY A 323 19.70 -5.26 24.86
N GLU A 324 19.38 -5.50 23.59
CA GLU A 324 18.69 -4.52 22.74
C GLU A 324 17.18 -4.72 22.91
N TRP A 325 16.45 -3.69 23.35
CA TRP A 325 15.00 -3.72 23.28
C TRP A 325 14.60 -3.60 21.82
N LYS A 326 13.81 -4.56 21.32
CA LYS A 326 13.34 -4.63 19.94
C LYS A 326 11.81 -4.67 19.93
N LEU A 327 11.20 -3.72 19.23
CA LEU A 327 9.78 -3.74 18.89
C LEU A 327 9.65 -3.82 17.37
N GLU A 328 9.13 -4.94 16.88
CA GLU A 328 8.78 -5.12 15.47
C GLU A 328 7.30 -4.83 15.24
N ILE A 329 7.00 -4.25 14.09
CA ILE A 329 5.64 -3.93 13.65
C ILE A 329 5.37 -4.78 12.41
N PRO A 330 4.71 -5.95 12.53
CA PRO A 330 4.35 -6.76 11.39
C PRO A 330 3.40 -6.00 10.47
N ASP A 331 3.90 -5.54 9.34
CA ASP A 331 3.16 -4.73 8.37
C ASP A 331 2.83 -5.51 7.08
N GLU A 332 3.07 -6.82 7.07
CA GLU A 332 2.71 -7.67 5.93
C GLU A 332 1.22 -7.60 5.62
N THR A 333 0.34 -7.19 6.54
CA THR A 333 -1.10 -7.05 6.23
C THR A 333 -1.50 -5.69 5.62
N ALA A 334 -0.56 -4.75 5.45
CA ALA A 334 -0.77 -3.45 4.80
C ALA A 334 -1.15 -3.58 3.32
N GLU A 335 -1.52 -2.49 2.65
CA GLU A 335 -1.73 -2.51 1.20
C GLU A 335 -0.45 -2.92 0.44
N GLU A 336 -0.56 -3.58 -0.71
CA GLU A 336 0.60 -4.20 -1.37
C GLU A 336 1.70 -3.22 -1.77
N THR A 337 1.37 -1.99 -2.18
CA THR A 337 2.40 -1.00 -2.52
C THR A 337 3.26 -0.58 -1.33
N TRP A 338 2.80 -0.88 -0.11
CA TRP A 338 3.53 -0.60 1.13
C TRP A 338 4.44 -1.76 1.59
N SER A 339 3.99 -3.02 1.47
CA SER A 339 4.64 -4.17 2.11
C SER A 339 5.37 -5.13 1.17
N VAL A 340 5.09 -5.10 -0.13
CA VAL A 340 5.55 -6.17 -1.04
C VAL A 340 6.83 -5.80 -1.82
N PHE A 341 7.04 -4.54 -2.15
CA PHE A 341 8.11 -4.17 -3.07
C PHE A 341 9.45 -3.95 -2.38
N ASP A 342 9.43 -3.23 -1.25
CA ASP A 342 10.64 -2.83 -0.52
C ASP A 342 11.11 -3.93 0.44
N HIS A 343 10.20 -4.57 1.17
CA HIS A 343 10.52 -5.57 2.20
C HIS A 343 9.53 -6.76 2.21
N PRO A 344 9.41 -7.52 1.11
CA PRO A 344 8.52 -8.68 1.09
C PRO A 344 8.94 -9.75 2.11
N VAL A 345 7.97 -10.53 2.56
CA VAL A 345 8.20 -11.70 3.41
C VAL A 345 8.40 -12.93 2.53
N ILE A 346 9.61 -13.50 2.59
CA ILE A 346 9.98 -14.70 1.83
C ILE A 346 9.90 -15.91 2.74
N ARG A 347 9.08 -16.89 2.35
CA ARG A 347 8.92 -18.15 3.07
C ARG A 347 9.57 -19.28 2.30
N VAL A 348 10.35 -20.07 3.01
CA VAL A 348 11.14 -21.16 2.45
C VAL A 348 10.57 -22.49 2.90
N PHE A 349 10.12 -23.29 1.94
CA PHE A 349 9.58 -24.62 2.17
C PHE A 349 10.56 -25.69 1.69
N LYS A 350 10.70 -26.77 2.47
CA LYS A 350 11.49 -27.95 2.11
C LYS A 350 10.57 -29.16 1.95
N LYS A 351 10.78 -29.92 0.88
CA LYS A 351 10.11 -31.21 0.69
C LYS A 351 10.58 -32.22 1.76
N LYS A 352 9.61 -32.81 2.44
CA LYS A 352 9.79 -33.88 3.45
C LYS A 352 9.21 -35.20 2.98
N ILE A 353 8.10 -35.13 2.24
CA ILE A 353 7.42 -36.28 1.67
C ILE A 353 7.37 -36.09 0.17
N HIS A 354 7.80 -37.10 -0.56
CA HIS A 354 7.69 -37.10 -2.02
C HIS A 354 6.27 -37.52 -2.42
N LEU A 355 5.62 -36.67 -3.22
CA LEU A 355 4.34 -36.94 -3.85
C LEU A 355 4.53 -36.84 -5.37
N ILE A 356 3.74 -37.59 -6.12
CA ILE A 356 3.73 -37.53 -7.59
C ILE A 356 2.80 -36.41 -8.07
N SER A 357 2.98 -35.91 -9.30
CA SER A 357 2.20 -34.82 -9.89
C SER A 357 0.69 -35.00 -9.74
N ASN A 358 0.18 -36.22 -9.93
CA ASN A 358 -1.26 -36.53 -9.78
C ASN A 358 -1.78 -36.31 -8.36
N ASP A 359 -0.94 -36.45 -7.33
CA ASP A 359 -1.35 -36.18 -5.95
C ASP A 359 -1.37 -34.66 -5.68
N TYR A 360 -0.44 -33.90 -6.27
CA TYR A 360 -0.47 -32.44 -6.22
C TYR A 360 -1.73 -31.87 -6.89
N GLU A 361 -2.11 -32.39 -8.05
CA GLU A 361 -3.31 -31.94 -8.76
C GLU A 361 -4.61 -32.13 -7.95
N LYS A 362 -4.68 -33.17 -7.11
CA LYS A 362 -5.84 -33.39 -6.21
C LYS A 362 -5.99 -32.28 -5.18
N PHE A 363 -4.91 -31.66 -4.72
CA PHE A 363 -5.00 -30.55 -3.78
C PHE A 363 -5.61 -29.31 -4.42
N PHE A 364 -5.46 -29.12 -5.74
CA PHE A 364 -6.06 -27.98 -6.43
C PHE A 364 -7.58 -28.11 -6.52
N GLU A 365 -8.10 -29.33 -6.74
CA GLU A 365 -9.54 -29.55 -7.01
C GLU A 365 -10.38 -29.86 -5.76
N LYS A 366 -9.76 -29.95 -4.57
CA LYS A 366 -10.44 -30.35 -3.33
C LYS A 366 -11.46 -29.29 -2.87
N GLN A 367 -12.76 -29.61 -2.86
CA GLN A 367 -13.79 -28.76 -2.24
C GLN A 367 -14.04 -29.14 -0.79
#